data_AF-A0A5B7AMY4-F1
#
_entry.id   AF-A0A5B7AMY4-F1
#
_cell.length_a   1.000
_cell.length_b   1.000
_cell.length_c   1.000
_cell.angle_alpha   90.00
_cell.angle_beta   90.00
_cell.angle_gamma   90.00
#
_symmetry.space_group_name_H-M   'P 1'
#
loop_
_entity.id
_entity.type
_entity.pdbx_description
1 polymer ?
#
loop_
_entity_poly.entity_id
_entity_poly.type
_entity_poly.pdbx_seq_one_letter_code
_entity_poly.pdbx_strand_id
1 'polypeptide(L)'
;METSSTQSLTFYDFLDRMRNPAALDLVRSIKSFIVSFSFHTANPENDGRRLQDFLLTMEAAIRDHPLWSGATEEEVDCAMEGLEKYVMTKLFSRTFASFPEDAKIDQEISEKISLLQNFLRPEHLDIPAVFHNKASWLLAEKEVQKINAFKAPREKLLCILNCCRVINNLLLNASMSENRVPGADDFLPVLIYVMIKASSQALIG
;
A
#
# COMPACT_ATOMS: atom_id res chain seq x y z
N MET A 1 -6.42 -13.36 6.95
CA MET A 1 -5.30 -14.14 6.37
C MET A 1 -5.53 -14.48 4.89
N GLU A 2 -6.77 -14.44 4.37
CA GLU A 2 -7.08 -14.84 2.98
C GLU A 2 -6.62 -13.84 1.89
N THR A 3 -6.53 -12.54 2.18
CA THR A 3 -6.18 -11.52 1.17
C THR A 3 -4.75 -11.65 0.64
N SER A 4 -3.78 -12.03 1.48
CA SER A 4 -2.38 -12.18 1.06
C SER A 4 -2.16 -13.42 0.20
N SER A 5 -2.87 -14.52 0.46
CA SER A 5 -2.82 -15.73 -0.38
C SER A 5 -3.44 -15.49 -1.76
N THR A 6 -4.60 -14.83 -1.82
CA THR A 6 -5.27 -14.55 -3.09
C THR A 6 -4.46 -13.59 -3.97
N GLN A 7 -3.82 -12.56 -3.39
CA GLN A 7 -2.94 -11.66 -4.15
C GLN A 7 -1.65 -12.30 -4.64
N SER A 8 -1.14 -13.31 -3.94
CA SER A 8 0.02 -14.07 -4.42
C SER A 8 -0.33 -14.91 -5.64
N LEU A 9 -1.51 -15.53 -5.65
CA LEU A 9 -2.03 -16.30 -6.78
C LEU A 9 -2.25 -15.41 -8.01
N THR A 10 -2.89 -14.25 -7.86
CA THR A 10 -3.12 -13.32 -8.99
C THR A 10 -1.81 -12.81 -9.62
N PHE A 11 -0.76 -12.60 -8.82
CA PHE A 11 0.56 -12.23 -9.35
C PHE A 11 1.22 -13.36 -10.13
N TYR A 12 1.11 -14.61 -9.66
CA TYR A 12 1.64 -15.76 -10.40
C TYR A 12 0.89 -15.98 -11.71
N ASP A 13 -0.43 -15.81 -11.72
CA ASP A 13 -1.26 -15.92 -12.93
C ASP A 13 -0.86 -14.86 -13.97
N PHE A 14 -0.63 -13.61 -13.54
CA PHE A 14 -0.07 -12.56 -14.38
C PHE A 14 1.28 -12.99 -14.97
N LEU A 15 2.22 -13.45 -14.13
CA LEU A 15 3.54 -13.86 -14.60
C LEU A 15 3.48 -15.05 -15.57
N ASP A 16 2.56 -15.98 -15.38
CA ASP A 16 2.37 -17.12 -16.27
C ASP A 16 1.83 -16.69 -17.63
N ARG A 17 0.81 -15.82 -17.68
CA ARG A 17 0.34 -15.23 -18.94
C ARG A 17 1.45 -14.45 -19.66
N MET A 18 2.29 -13.73 -18.93
CA MET A 18 3.43 -12.98 -19.48
C MET A 18 4.60 -13.86 -19.93
N ARG A 19 4.64 -15.15 -19.56
CA ARG A 19 5.59 -16.13 -20.10
C ARG A 19 5.15 -16.71 -21.43
N ASN A 20 3.87 -16.56 -21.79
CA ASN A 20 3.35 -17.01 -23.08
C ASN A 20 4.08 -16.29 -24.23
N PRO A 21 4.59 -17.00 -25.25
CA PRO A 21 5.23 -16.39 -26.41
C PRO A 21 4.34 -15.36 -27.14
N ALA A 22 3.02 -15.48 -27.05
CA ALA A 22 2.10 -14.51 -27.62
C ALA A 22 2.08 -13.16 -26.89
N ALA A 23 2.58 -13.06 -25.65
CA ALA A 23 2.69 -11.82 -24.88
C ALA A 23 4.06 -11.10 -25.04
N LEU A 24 4.88 -11.52 -26.01
CA LEU A 24 6.26 -11.04 -26.14
C LEU A 24 6.37 -9.54 -26.40
N ASP A 25 5.43 -8.97 -27.14
CA ASP A 25 5.30 -7.53 -27.39
C ASP A 25 5.04 -6.75 -26.08
N LEU A 26 4.10 -7.21 -25.25
CA LEU A 26 3.82 -6.63 -23.93
C LEU A 26 5.06 -6.70 -23.02
N VAL A 27 5.73 -7.86 -22.97
CA VAL A 27 6.97 -8.04 -22.19
C VAL A 27 8.08 -7.10 -22.67
N ARG A 28 8.23 -6.92 -23.99
CA ARG A 28 9.21 -5.98 -24.55
C ARG A 28 8.87 -4.54 -24.19
N SER A 29 7.60 -4.16 -24.24
CA SER A 29 7.12 -2.84 -23.83
C SER A 29 7.50 -2.54 -22.38
N ILE A 30 7.20 -3.47 -21.45
CA ILE A 30 7.55 -3.33 -20.03
C ILE A 30 9.06 -3.20 -19.81
N LYS A 31 9.85 -4.07 -20.44
CA LYS A 31 11.31 -4.01 -20.30
C LYS A 31 11.89 -2.71 -20.86
N SER A 32 11.39 -2.28 -22.03
CA SER A 32 11.78 -1.01 -22.66
C SER A 32 11.44 0.17 -21.75
N PHE A 33 10.25 0.16 -21.14
CA PHE A 33 9.85 1.18 -20.17
C PHE A 33 10.82 1.23 -18.99
N ILE A 34 11.08 0.11 -18.30
CA ILE A 34 11.98 0.05 -17.13
C ILE A 34 13.38 0.58 -17.47
N VAL A 35 13.92 0.16 -18.62
CA VAL A 35 15.23 0.58 -19.10
C VAL A 35 15.22 2.09 -19.41
N SER A 36 14.25 2.56 -20.20
CA SER A 36 14.13 3.97 -20.56
C SER A 36 13.89 4.86 -19.33
N PHE A 37 13.17 4.39 -18.32
CA PHE A 37 12.93 5.10 -17.08
C PHE A 37 14.24 5.34 -16.32
N SER A 38 15.11 4.32 -16.29
CA SER A 38 16.40 4.36 -15.60
C SER A 38 17.41 5.32 -16.25
N PHE A 39 17.24 5.69 -17.53
CA PHE A 39 18.13 6.61 -18.23
C PHE A 39 17.84 8.10 -18.02
N HIS A 40 16.67 8.45 -17.48
CA HIS A 40 16.32 9.86 -17.28
C HIS A 40 16.86 10.35 -15.94
N THR A 41 16.96 11.67 -15.76
CA THR A 41 17.21 12.27 -14.45
C THR A 41 15.99 12.06 -13.55
N ALA A 42 16.19 11.63 -12.31
CA ALA A 42 15.10 11.41 -11.36
C ALA A 42 14.36 12.73 -11.07
N ASN A 43 13.04 12.70 -11.16
CA ASN A 43 12.16 13.81 -10.82
C ASN A 43 10.80 13.24 -10.39
N PRO A 44 10.41 13.34 -9.10
CA PRO A 44 9.23 12.65 -8.56
C PRO A 44 7.94 12.93 -9.33
N GLU A 45 7.69 14.18 -9.71
CA GLU A 45 6.45 14.59 -10.38
C GLU A 45 6.36 14.01 -11.80
N ASN A 46 7.45 14.11 -12.56
CA ASN A 46 7.51 13.58 -13.93
C ASN A 46 7.56 12.05 -13.94
N ASP A 47 8.31 11.45 -13.01
CA ASP A 47 8.44 10.00 -12.86
C ASP A 47 7.08 9.38 -12.50
N GLY A 48 6.33 10.01 -11.59
CA GLY A 48 4.97 9.61 -11.24
C GLY A 48 4.01 9.67 -12.42
N ARG A 49 4.00 10.80 -13.16
CA ARG A 49 3.14 10.95 -14.36
C ARG A 49 3.48 9.92 -15.43
N ARG A 50 4.77 9.74 -15.72
CA ARG A 50 5.24 8.81 -16.75
C ARG A 50 4.88 7.35 -16.43
N LEU A 51 4.92 6.96 -15.16
CA LEU A 51 4.46 5.65 -14.72
C LEU A 51 2.95 5.49 -14.92
N GLN A 52 2.16 6.48 -14.53
CA GLN A 52 0.70 6.45 -14.69
C GLN A 52 0.30 6.36 -16.17
N ASP A 53 0.91 7.18 -17.03
CA ASP A 53 0.67 7.15 -18.48
C ASP A 53 1.04 5.78 -19.10
N PHE A 54 2.14 5.17 -18.63
CA PHE A 54 2.54 3.84 -19.04
C PHE A 54 1.54 2.77 -18.60
N LEU A 55 1.07 2.80 -17.34
CA LEU A 55 0.07 1.85 -16.85
C LEU A 55 -1.24 1.96 -17.64
N LEU A 56 -1.74 3.18 -17.91
CA LEU A 56 -2.94 3.39 -18.73
C LEU A 56 -2.77 2.86 -20.16
N THR A 57 -1.60 3.09 -20.76
CA THR A 57 -1.28 2.57 -22.10
C THR A 57 -1.25 1.03 -22.10
N MET A 58 -0.66 0.43 -21.07
CA MET A 58 -0.60 -1.02 -20.94
C MET A 58 -1.96 -1.64 -20.65
N GLU A 59 -2.83 -0.97 -19.90
CA GLU A 59 -4.20 -1.43 -19.66
C GLU A 59 -4.96 -1.55 -20.99
N ALA A 60 -4.93 -0.50 -21.82
CA ALA A 60 -5.53 -0.53 -23.14
C ALA A 60 -4.93 -1.65 -24.01
N ALA A 61 -3.60 -1.80 -24.00
CA ALA A 61 -2.92 -2.85 -24.75
C ALA A 61 -3.32 -4.26 -24.27
N ILE A 62 -3.47 -4.47 -22.96
CA ILE A 62 -3.90 -5.77 -22.38
C ILE A 62 -5.34 -6.07 -22.76
N ARG A 63 -6.25 -5.08 -22.66
CA ARG A 63 -7.67 -5.24 -23.01
C ARG A 63 -7.87 -5.61 -24.49
N ASP A 64 -7.06 -5.04 -25.38
CA ASP A 64 -7.11 -5.34 -26.82
C ASP A 64 -6.33 -6.61 -27.22
N HIS A 65 -5.58 -7.21 -26.29
CA HIS A 65 -4.68 -8.32 -26.62
C HIS A 65 -5.44 -9.65 -26.78
N PRO A 66 -5.14 -10.48 -27.80
CA PRO A 66 -5.81 -11.77 -28.02
C PRO A 66 -5.77 -12.73 -26.82
N LEU A 67 -4.72 -12.69 -26.00
CA LEU A 67 -4.61 -13.51 -24.78
C LEU A 67 -5.58 -13.13 -23.67
N TRP A 68 -6.16 -11.93 -23.72
CA TRP A 68 -7.20 -11.45 -22.79
C TRP A 68 -8.57 -11.39 -23.48
N SER A 69 -8.73 -12.01 -24.64
CA SER A 69 -10.01 -12.17 -25.30
C SER A 69 -10.98 -12.92 -24.37
N GLY A 70 -12.03 -12.23 -23.92
CA GLY A 70 -13.03 -12.80 -23.01
C GLY A 70 -12.63 -12.79 -21.53
N ALA A 71 -11.54 -12.11 -21.16
CA ALA A 71 -11.20 -11.89 -19.75
C ALA A 71 -12.24 -11.00 -19.06
N THR A 72 -12.54 -11.27 -17.79
CA THR A 72 -13.43 -10.40 -17.00
C THR A 72 -12.71 -9.12 -16.56
N GLU A 73 -13.47 -8.11 -16.13
CA GLU A 73 -12.88 -6.88 -15.60
C GLU A 73 -11.98 -7.17 -14.39
N GLU A 74 -12.36 -8.12 -13.53
CA GLU A 74 -11.55 -8.53 -12.39
C GLU A 74 -10.23 -9.19 -12.81
N GLU A 75 -10.22 -9.95 -13.90
CA GLU A 75 -8.98 -10.54 -14.42
C GLU A 75 -8.04 -9.49 -15.03
N VAL A 76 -8.60 -8.46 -15.68
CA VAL A 76 -7.84 -7.31 -16.19
C VAL A 76 -7.27 -6.51 -15.04
N ASP A 77 -8.07 -6.20 -14.02
CA ASP A 77 -7.61 -5.52 -12.80
C ASP A 77 -6.48 -6.31 -12.13
N CYS A 78 -6.63 -7.63 -11.96
CA CYS A 78 -5.58 -8.48 -11.41
C CYS A 78 -4.28 -8.45 -12.23
N ALA A 79 -4.38 -8.40 -13.57
CA ALA A 79 -3.22 -8.27 -14.45
C ALA A 79 -2.54 -6.90 -14.29
N MET A 80 -3.32 -5.82 -14.16
CA MET A 80 -2.81 -4.48 -13.91
C MET A 80 -2.13 -4.34 -12.55
N GLU A 81 -2.67 -4.98 -11.51
CA GLU A 81 -2.01 -5.09 -10.21
C GLU A 81 -0.66 -5.82 -10.32
N GLY A 82 -0.62 -6.92 -11.08
CA GLY A 82 0.60 -7.68 -11.31
C GLY A 82 1.66 -6.87 -12.08
N LEU A 83 1.22 -6.08 -13.06
CA LEU A 83 2.06 -5.16 -13.81
C LEU A 83 2.63 -4.05 -12.91
N GLU A 84 1.79 -3.36 -12.13
CA GLU A 84 2.25 -2.34 -11.18
C GLU A 84 3.29 -2.94 -10.22
N LYS A 85 2.98 -4.11 -9.64
CA LYS A 85 3.88 -4.80 -8.72
C LYS A 85 5.21 -5.14 -9.37
N TYR A 86 5.20 -5.65 -10.60
CA TYR A 86 6.43 -5.98 -11.33
C TYR A 86 7.28 -4.73 -11.60
N VAL A 87 6.67 -3.68 -12.15
CA VAL A 87 7.36 -2.43 -12.53
C VAL A 87 7.90 -1.74 -11.28
N MET A 88 7.07 -1.53 -10.26
CA MET A 88 7.47 -0.85 -9.03
C MET A 88 8.52 -1.61 -8.24
N THR A 89 8.53 -2.94 -8.28
CA THR A 89 9.61 -3.74 -7.69
C THR A 89 10.96 -3.47 -8.34
N LYS A 90 10.99 -3.22 -9.67
CA LYS A 90 12.21 -2.91 -10.42
C LYS A 90 12.64 -1.46 -10.28
N LEU A 91 11.69 -0.53 -10.14
CA LEU A 91 11.95 0.90 -10.01
C LEU A 91 12.15 1.36 -8.56
N PHE A 92 11.85 0.52 -7.56
CA PHE A 92 11.80 0.89 -6.14
C PHE A 92 13.02 1.69 -5.66
N SER A 93 14.24 1.23 -5.94
CA SER A 93 15.47 1.90 -5.48
C SER A 93 15.71 3.28 -6.09
N ARG A 94 14.97 3.62 -7.14
CA ARG A 94 15.06 4.90 -7.87
C ARG A 94 13.89 5.84 -7.55
N THR A 95 12.76 5.31 -7.08
CA THR A 95 11.54 6.09 -6.86
C THR A 95 11.16 6.23 -5.38
N PHE A 96 11.70 5.38 -4.51
CA PHE A 96 11.41 5.42 -3.08
C PHE A 96 12.57 6.08 -2.32
N ALA A 97 12.26 7.08 -1.48
CA ALA A 97 13.21 7.84 -0.66
C ALA A 97 14.51 8.19 -1.42
N SER A 98 14.34 8.72 -2.63
CA SER A 98 15.43 8.83 -3.61
C SER A 98 16.21 10.13 -3.50
N PHE A 99 15.72 11.08 -2.70
CA PHE A 99 16.37 12.34 -2.41
C PHE A 99 16.84 12.37 -0.95
N PRO A 100 18.01 12.97 -0.65
CA PRO A 100 18.49 13.13 0.73
C PRO A 100 17.50 13.86 1.65
N GLU A 101 16.69 14.76 1.08
CA GLU A 101 15.62 15.47 1.77
C GLU A 101 14.56 14.51 2.32
N ASP A 102 14.23 13.44 1.58
CA ASP A 102 13.28 12.41 2.03
C ASP A 102 13.79 11.75 3.30
N ALA A 103 15.05 11.29 3.30
CA ALA A 103 15.68 10.66 4.45
C ALA A 103 15.76 11.58 5.68
N LYS A 104 15.95 12.89 5.46
CA LYS A 104 15.95 13.88 6.53
C LYS A 104 14.56 14.06 7.13
N ILE A 105 13.52 14.20 6.29
CA ILE A 105 12.12 14.28 6.74
C ILE A 105 11.76 13.02 7.52
N ASP A 106 12.16 11.87 7.00
CA ASP A 106 11.89 10.56 7.59
C ASP A 106 12.52 10.44 8.99
N GLN A 107 13.77 10.88 9.14
CA GLN A 107 14.46 10.94 10.43
C GLN A 107 13.76 11.90 11.40
N GLU A 108 13.42 13.12 10.98
CA GLU A 108 12.75 14.10 11.84
C GLU A 108 11.38 13.61 12.33
N ILE A 109 10.62 12.91 11.49
CA ILE A 109 9.34 12.31 11.87
C ILE A 109 9.57 11.14 12.84
N SER A 110 10.54 10.27 12.56
CA SER A 110 10.88 9.13 13.41
C SER A 110 11.26 9.58 14.83
N GLU A 111 12.10 10.61 14.95
CA GLU A 111 12.51 11.18 16.24
C GLU A 111 11.31 11.73 17.01
N LYS A 112 10.44 12.52 16.36
CA LYS A 112 9.22 13.07 16.99
C LYS A 112 8.30 11.96 17.49
N ILE A 113 8.08 10.94 16.68
CA ILE A 113 7.24 9.79 17.04
C ILE A 113 7.84 9.04 18.23
N SER A 114 9.15 8.78 18.24
CA SER A 114 9.83 8.08 19.33
C SER A 114 9.65 8.83 20.67
N LEU A 115 9.77 10.16 20.65
CA LEU A 115 9.52 10.99 21.83
C LEU A 115 8.06 10.91 22.29
N LEU A 116 7.10 11.03 21.36
CA LEU A 116 5.67 10.93 21.66
C LEU A 116 5.28 9.57 22.26
N GLN A 117 5.85 8.47 21.75
CA GLN A 117 5.53 7.11 22.20
C GLN A 117 5.76 6.91 23.70
N ASN A 118 6.75 7.60 24.30
CA ASN A 118 7.14 7.46 25.70
C ASN A 118 6.05 7.89 26.68
N PHE A 119 5.20 8.85 26.31
CA PHE A 119 4.21 9.43 27.23
C PHE A 119 2.79 9.50 26.66
N LEU A 120 2.59 9.24 25.36
CA LEU A 120 1.28 9.27 24.74
C LEU A 120 0.37 8.19 25.34
N ARG A 121 -0.78 8.64 25.86
CA ARG A 121 -1.88 7.83 26.36
C ARG A 121 -3.13 8.09 25.52
N PRO A 122 -4.07 7.14 25.43
CA PRO A 122 -5.28 7.33 24.63
C PRO A 122 -6.10 8.57 25.01
N GLU A 123 -6.07 8.97 26.29
CA GLU A 123 -6.81 10.13 26.80
C GLU A 123 -6.27 11.46 26.26
N HIS A 124 -5.00 11.52 25.84
CA HIS A 124 -4.43 12.73 25.22
C HIS A 124 -4.97 12.99 23.81
N LEU A 125 -5.63 11.99 23.21
CA LEU A 125 -6.29 12.08 21.91
C LEU A 125 -7.82 11.99 22.04
N ASP A 126 -8.35 12.17 23.24
CA ASP A 126 -9.79 12.09 23.52
C ASP A 126 -10.42 10.73 23.18
N ILE A 127 -9.64 9.63 23.23
CA ILE A 127 -10.16 8.27 22.96
C ILE A 127 -10.92 7.76 24.19
N PRO A 128 -12.26 7.54 24.09
CA PRO A 128 -13.06 7.00 25.18
C PRO A 128 -12.61 5.60 25.63
N ALA A 129 -12.72 5.31 26.92
CA ALA A 129 -12.34 4.03 27.51
C ALA A 129 -13.05 2.81 26.88
N VAL A 130 -14.27 3.01 26.34
CA VAL A 130 -15.03 1.98 25.62
C VAL A 130 -14.30 1.47 24.36
N PHE A 131 -13.41 2.28 23.77
CA PHE A 131 -12.60 1.89 22.62
C PHE A 131 -11.20 1.37 22.98
N HIS A 132 -10.90 1.21 24.27
CA HIS A 132 -9.59 0.74 24.73
C HIS A 132 -9.48 -0.78 24.58
N ASN A 133 -9.21 -1.24 23.36
CA ASN A 133 -8.97 -2.64 23.06
C ASN A 133 -7.52 -2.87 22.60
N LYS A 134 -6.66 -3.24 23.56
CA LYS A 134 -5.24 -3.51 23.31
C LYS A 134 -4.99 -4.59 22.26
N ALA A 135 -5.81 -5.64 22.21
CA ALA A 135 -5.65 -6.72 21.25
C ALA A 135 -5.94 -6.25 19.83
N SER A 136 -7.04 -5.50 19.63
CA SER A 136 -7.39 -4.93 18.34
C SER A 136 -6.41 -3.84 17.89
N TRP A 137 -5.92 -2.99 18.80
CA TRP A 137 -4.86 -2.02 18.46
C TRP A 137 -3.58 -2.72 18.02
N LEU A 138 -3.15 -3.78 18.72
CA LEU A 138 -1.98 -4.57 18.32
C LEU A 138 -2.15 -5.21 16.94
N LEU A 139 -3.36 -5.65 16.57
CA LEU A 139 -3.64 -6.15 15.23
C LEU A 139 -3.51 -5.05 14.18
N ALA A 140 -4.05 -3.86 14.46
CA ALA A 140 -3.95 -2.72 13.55
C ALA A 140 -2.49 -2.27 13.38
N GLU A 141 -1.72 -2.19 14.48
CA GLU A 141 -0.29 -1.90 14.46
C GLU A 141 0.49 -2.88 13.57
N LYS A 142 0.20 -4.19 13.69
CA LYS A 142 0.82 -5.24 12.87
C LYS A 142 0.49 -5.12 11.39
N GLU A 143 -0.70 -4.65 11.01
CA GLU A 143 -1.01 -4.42 9.60
C GLU A 143 -0.16 -3.28 9.04
N VAL A 144 -0.04 -2.19 9.79
CA VAL A 144 0.76 -1.02 9.39
C VAL A 144 2.26 -1.37 9.29
N GLN A 145 2.79 -2.14 10.22
CA GLN A 145 4.20 -2.56 10.23
C GLN A 145 4.62 -3.37 8.99
N LYS A 146 3.67 -3.96 8.24
CA LYS A 146 3.97 -4.68 7.00
C LYS A 146 4.26 -3.76 5.83
N ILE A 147 3.97 -2.45 5.92
CA ILE A 147 4.07 -1.51 4.79
C ILE A 147 5.47 -1.50 4.15
N ASN A 148 6.51 -1.66 4.96
CA ASN A 148 7.90 -1.67 4.50
C ASN A 148 8.33 -3.02 3.91
N ALA A 149 7.57 -4.09 4.12
CA ALA A 149 7.80 -5.39 3.49
C ALA A 149 7.40 -5.39 2.00
N PHE A 150 6.60 -4.41 1.57
CA PHE A 150 6.07 -4.32 0.22
C PHE A 150 6.68 -3.16 -0.57
N LYS A 151 6.85 -3.38 -1.87
CA LYS A 151 7.38 -2.38 -2.81
C LYS A 151 6.29 -1.76 -3.69
N ALA A 152 5.23 -2.51 -3.98
CA ALA A 152 4.13 -2.02 -4.81
C ALA A 152 3.26 -1.02 -4.03
N PRO A 153 2.90 0.13 -4.61
CA PRO A 153 2.01 1.12 -4.00
C PRO A 153 0.70 0.51 -3.52
N ARG A 154 0.07 -0.36 -4.31
CA ARG A 154 -1.18 -1.00 -3.91
C ARG A 154 -1.04 -1.92 -2.70
N GLU A 155 0.05 -2.67 -2.59
CA GLU A 155 0.31 -3.53 -1.42
C GLU A 155 0.56 -2.68 -0.16
N LYS A 156 1.28 -1.56 -0.30
CA LYS A 156 1.44 -0.59 0.79
C LYS A 156 0.10 0.01 1.22
N LEU A 157 -0.76 0.38 0.27
CA LEU A 157 -2.10 0.90 0.55
C LEU A 157 -2.98 -0.14 1.25
N LEU A 158 -2.88 -1.42 0.87
CA LEU A 158 -3.65 -2.48 1.51
C LEU A 158 -3.30 -2.64 3.00
N CYS A 159 -2.04 -2.44 3.39
CA CYS A 159 -1.64 -2.44 4.79
C CYS A 159 -2.40 -1.36 5.59
N ILE A 160 -2.50 -0.15 5.02
CA ILE A 160 -3.23 0.97 5.60
C ILE A 160 -4.73 0.64 5.66
N LEU A 161 -5.32 0.14 4.57
CA LEU A 161 -6.74 -0.23 4.52
C LEU A 161 -7.09 -1.34 5.51
N ASN A 162 -6.23 -2.35 5.67
CA ASN A 162 -6.42 -3.42 6.65
C ASN A 162 -6.35 -2.87 8.08
N CYS A 163 -5.40 -1.96 8.37
CA CYS A 163 -5.37 -1.24 9.65
C CYS A 163 -6.70 -0.50 9.90
N CYS A 164 -7.16 0.30 8.93
CA CYS A 164 -8.44 1.02 9.03
C CYS A 164 -9.62 0.07 9.26
N ARG A 165 -9.65 -1.10 8.60
CA ARG A 165 -10.70 -2.12 8.80
C ARG A 165 -10.67 -2.69 10.21
N VAL A 166 -9.48 -2.97 10.76
CA VAL A 166 -9.35 -3.45 12.14
C VAL A 166 -9.86 -2.41 13.13
N ILE A 167 -9.51 -1.14 12.93
CA ILE A 167 -10.00 -0.03 13.77
C ILE A 167 -11.51 0.11 13.66
N ASN A 168 -12.08 0.12 12.45
CA ASN A 168 -13.53 0.22 12.27
C ASN A 168 -14.28 -0.94 12.92
N ASN A 169 -13.77 -2.17 12.80
CA ASN A 169 -14.38 -3.32 13.45
C ASN A 169 -14.31 -3.22 14.98
N LEU A 170 -13.22 -2.70 15.54
CA LEU A 170 -13.12 -2.38 16.97
C LEU A 170 -14.23 -1.40 17.38
N LEU A 171 -14.35 -0.29 16.66
CA LEU A 171 -15.31 0.77 16.99
C LEU A 171 -16.75 0.26 16.89
N LEU A 172 -17.10 -0.47 15.84
CA LEU A 172 -18.43 -1.05 15.66
C LEU A 172 -18.78 -2.03 16.77
N ASN A 173 -17.85 -2.90 17.17
CA ASN A 173 -18.08 -3.87 18.25
C ASN A 173 -18.30 -3.18 19.60
N ALA A 174 -17.53 -2.13 19.86
CA ALA A 174 -17.63 -1.34 21.09
C ALA A 174 -18.88 -0.44 21.10
N SER A 175 -19.39 -0.04 19.93
CA SER A 175 -20.58 0.81 19.82
C SER A 175 -21.89 0.04 19.90
N MET A 176 -21.87 -1.29 19.69
CA MET A 176 -23.03 -2.16 19.94
C MET A 176 -23.55 -2.07 21.38
N SER A 177 -22.69 -1.71 22.35
CA SER A 177 -23.12 -1.46 23.74
C SER A 177 -23.69 -0.07 24.00
N GLU A 178 -23.45 0.92 23.13
CA GLU A 178 -23.85 2.32 23.34
C GLU A 178 -24.94 2.82 22.37
N ASN A 179 -25.41 1.97 21.46
CA ASN A 179 -26.43 2.30 20.44
C ASN A 179 -26.09 3.54 19.60
N ARG A 180 -24.78 3.81 19.41
CA ARG A 180 -24.24 4.88 18.57
C ARG A 180 -23.48 4.29 17.39
N VAL A 181 -23.47 4.98 16.25
CA VAL A 181 -22.62 4.62 15.10
C VAL A 181 -21.32 5.42 15.21
N PRO A 182 -20.15 4.77 15.24
CA PRO A 182 -18.88 5.47 15.35
C PRO A 182 -18.60 6.31 14.10
N GLY A 183 -18.14 7.54 14.31
CA GLY A 183 -17.85 8.51 13.26
C GLY A 183 -16.36 8.76 13.06
N ALA A 184 -16.04 9.79 12.26
CA ALA A 184 -14.66 10.23 12.05
C ALA A 184 -14.00 10.71 13.35
N ASP A 185 -14.78 11.32 14.25
CA ASP A 185 -14.32 11.80 15.56
C ASP A 185 -13.93 10.66 16.50
N ASP A 186 -14.50 9.46 16.31
CA ASP A 186 -14.11 8.24 17.04
C ASP A 186 -12.94 7.53 16.36
N PHE A 187 -12.89 7.56 15.03
CA PHE A 187 -11.92 6.84 14.21
C PHE A 187 -10.54 7.49 14.18
N LEU A 188 -10.47 8.79 13.88
CA LEU A 188 -9.22 9.49 13.64
C LEU A 188 -8.29 9.46 14.86
N PRO A 189 -8.76 9.70 16.11
CA PRO A 189 -7.93 9.54 17.30
C PRO A 189 -7.30 8.16 17.44
N VAL A 190 -8.09 7.10 17.22
CA VAL A 190 -7.61 5.72 17.32
C VAL A 190 -6.59 5.43 16.22
N LEU A 191 -6.81 5.91 14.99
CA LEU A 191 -5.84 5.80 13.92
C LEU A 191 -4.52 6.50 14.26
N ILE A 192 -4.56 7.75 14.75
CA ILE A 192 -3.36 8.48 15.16
C ILE A 192 -2.60 7.72 16.25
N TYR A 193 -3.31 7.23 17.27
CA TYR A 193 -2.71 6.45 18.35
C TYR A 193 -2.02 5.19 17.82
N VAL A 194 -2.71 4.41 17.00
CA VAL A 194 -2.17 3.18 16.38
C VAL A 194 -0.97 3.50 15.49
N MET A 195 -1.03 4.54 14.65
CA MET A 195 0.08 4.93 13.78
C MET A 195 1.31 5.31 14.59
N ILE A 196 1.14 6.10 15.66
CA ILE A 196 2.25 6.47 16.54
C ILE A 196 2.83 5.23 17.21
N LYS A 197 2.02 4.30 17.73
CA LYS A 197 2.53 3.07 18.39
C LYS A 197 3.16 2.07 17.42
N ALA A 198 2.63 1.92 16.20
CA ALA A 198 3.16 1.03 15.17
C ALA A 198 4.55 1.46 14.67
N SER A 199 4.82 2.77 14.66
CA SER A 199 6.00 3.39 14.08
C SER A 199 7.32 3.09 14.79
N SER A 200 7.34 2.33 15.89
CA SER A 200 8.59 1.98 16.57
C SER A 200 9.50 1.04 15.77
N GLN A 201 9.06 0.48 14.63
CA GLN A 201 9.84 -0.51 13.88
C GLN A 201 10.09 -0.23 12.40
N ALA A 202 9.15 0.31 11.61
CA ALA A 202 9.34 0.37 10.15
C ALA A 202 8.17 1.08 9.43
N LEU A 203 7.97 2.38 9.64
CA LEU A 203 6.97 3.13 8.88
C LEU A 203 7.56 4.11 7.87
N ILE A 204 8.87 4.32 7.92
CA ILE A 204 9.51 5.51 7.35
C ILE A 204 10.85 5.14 6.66
N GLY A 205 10.92 3.97 6.00
CA GLY A 205 12.14 3.49 5.36
C GLY A 205 11.95 2.30 4.44
#